data_AF-A0AAV8YDC4-F1
#
_entry.id   AF-A0AAV8YDC4-F1
#
_cell.length_a   1.000
_cell.length_b   1.000
_cell.length_c   1.000
_cell.angle_alpha   90.00
_cell.angle_beta   90.00
_cell.angle_gamma   90.00
#
_symmetry.space_group_name_H-M   'P 1'
#
loop_
_entity.id
_entity.type
_entity.pdbx_description
1 polymer ?
#
loop_
_entity_poly.entity_id
_entity_poly.type
_entity_poly.pdbx_seq_one_letter_code
_entity_poly.pdbx_strand_id
1 'polypeptide(L)'
;MTVCYFLQASRSSQIFDISLPGESDGSIKYHTTIAPARSFRPTTLALPGLVEPQTHVCELYSPNWVVFQPNIVIDAKLGCLWHISLCLPELCSQIADLSTCTQVALKRTKGKHVLLKILLEKTKQEKPPLDKLQDCFSHINNVYRDWVEAELQTLSAMPPNAPLSTKPVTPARVLIDQNDMYTEIFQKLDSEKELRKLEWIIISYITSLSEYSISAQHGINELLVTTLARQHKFTALQQMLQYGVISNSKPLACLLLSLGNMHPSASQMALDMLARINAKEEIQEVLISQGQILAALKIAEDNANPRKFLSAATKNTDLHSVLVHFRNNPNFAEVFKK
;
A
#
# COMPACT_ATOMS: atom_id res chain seq x y z
N MET A 1 -23.77 3.43 3.13
CA MET A 1 -24.96 2.61 3.48
C MET A 1 -25.53 2.13 2.16
N THR A 2 -25.89 0.85 2.07
CA THR A 2 -26.42 0.28 0.81
C THR A 2 -27.93 0.28 0.86
N VAL A 3 -28.58 0.68 -0.22
CA VAL A 3 -30.03 0.57 -0.40
C VAL A 3 -30.27 -0.45 -1.52
N CYS A 4 -31.09 -1.45 -1.25
CA CYS A 4 -31.55 -2.40 -2.26
C CYS A 4 -33.02 -2.12 -2.55
N TYR A 5 -33.34 -1.88 -3.82
CA TYR A 5 -34.70 -1.59 -4.28
C TYR A 5 -35.24 -2.80 -5.05
N PHE A 6 -36.36 -3.37 -4.57
CA PHE A 6 -37.02 -4.54 -5.17
C PHE A 6 -38.11 -4.08 -6.13
N LEU A 7 -37.90 -4.22 -7.44
CA LEU A 7 -38.89 -3.93 -8.46
C LEU A 7 -39.76 -5.17 -8.70
N GLN A 8 -40.97 -5.15 -8.15
CA GLN A 8 -41.93 -6.26 -8.33
C GLN A 8 -42.33 -6.46 -9.79
N ALA A 9 -42.61 -5.38 -10.53
CA ALA A 9 -43.04 -5.44 -11.94
C ALA A 9 -42.01 -6.11 -12.86
N SER A 10 -40.73 -5.79 -12.69
CA SER A 10 -39.64 -6.37 -13.49
C SER A 10 -38.97 -7.57 -12.81
N ARG A 11 -39.45 -7.99 -11.64
CA ARG A 11 -38.89 -9.07 -10.79
C ARG A 11 -37.37 -8.96 -10.64
N SER A 12 -36.88 -7.75 -10.40
CA SER A 12 -35.45 -7.46 -10.34
C SER A 12 -35.10 -6.57 -9.15
N SER A 13 -33.87 -6.68 -8.68
CA SER A 13 -33.32 -5.86 -7.60
C SER A 13 -32.26 -4.92 -8.16
N GLN A 14 -32.37 -3.65 -7.76
CA GLN A 14 -31.36 -2.64 -7.99
C GLN A 14 -30.63 -2.32 -6.68
N ILE A 15 -29.35 -1.97 -6.78
CA ILE A 15 -28.52 -1.68 -5.62
C ILE A 15 -27.93 -0.28 -5.79
N PHE A 16 -28.05 0.52 -4.74
CA PHE A 16 -27.52 1.87 -4.64
C PHE A 16 -26.61 1.96 -3.41
N ASP A 17 -25.58 2.79 -3.47
CA ASP A 17 -24.78 3.14 -2.30
C ASP A 17 -24.88 4.64 -2.05
N ILE A 18 -25.64 5.02 -1.03
CA ILE A 18 -25.87 6.43 -0.70
C ILE A 18 -24.63 7.12 -0.14
N SER A 19 -23.59 6.36 0.21
CA SER A 19 -22.30 6.92 0.63
C SER A 19 -21.38 7.28 -0.51
N LEU A 20 -21.73 6.93 -1.75
CA LEU A 20 -21.03 7.41 -2.94
C LEU A 20 -21.46 8.85 -3.29
N PRO A 21 -20.61 9.60 -4.01
CA PRO A 21 -21.04 10.86 -4.60
C PRO A 21 -22.24 10.63 -5.53
N GLY A 22 -23.15 11.59 -5.55
CA GLY A 22 -24.35 11.59 -6.38
C GLY A 22 -24.57 13.01 -6.89
N GLU A 23 -25.30 13.14 -7.99
CA GLU A 23 -25.62 14.44 -8.58
C GLU A 23 -26.62 15.15 -7.66
N SER A 24 -26.40 16.43 -7.38
CA SER A 24 -27.27 17.21 -6.48
C SER A 24 -27.77 18.45 -7.21
N ASP A 25 -29.08 18.68 -7.16
CA ASP A 25 -29.71 19.92 -7.60
C ASP A 25 -29.79 20.99 -6.48
N GLY A 26 -29.15 20.71 -5.33
CA GLY A 26 -29.19 21.55 -4.13
C GLY A 26 -30.25 21.15 -3.11
N SER A 27 -31.28 20.40 -3.51
CA SER A 27 -32.35 19.91 -2.61
C SER A 27 -32.44 18.38 -2.57
N ILE A 28 -32.21 17.71 -3.70
CA ILE A 28 -32.29 16.26 -3.88
C ILE A 28 -30.96 15.74 -4.40
N LYS A 29 -30.50 14.62 -3.83
CA LYS A 29 -29.31 13.90 -4.29
C LYS A 29 -29.70 12.67 -5.08
N TYR A 30 -29.39 12.67 -6.38
CA TYR A 30 -29.64 11.57 -7.31
C TYR A 30 -28.47 10.59 -7.25
N HIS A 31 -28.80 9.32 -7.02
CA HIS A 31 -27.83 8.23 -6.98
C HIS A 31 -28.00 7.31 -8.18
N THR A 32 -26.88 6.83 -8.72
CA THR A 32 -26.86 5.83 -9.78
C THR A 32 -26.75 4.42 -9.21
N THR A 33 -27.22 3.44 -9.97
CA THR A 33 -27.09 2.02 -9.58
C THR A 33 -25.62 1.62 -9.63
N ILE A 34 -25.15 0.91 -8.59
CA ILE A 34 -23.73 0.50 -8.52
C ILE A 34 -23.44 -0.74 -9.35
N ALA A 35 -24.46 -1.53 -9.68
CA ALA A 35 -24.37 -2.75 -10.45
C ALA A 35 -25.67 -2.94 -11.27
N PRO A 36 -25.62 -3.74 -12.37
CA PRO A 36 -26.81 -4.06 -13.15
C PRO A 36 -27.92 -4.68 -12.30
N ALA A 37 -29.19 -4.44 -12.68
CA ALA A 37 -30.32 -5.04 -11.99
C ALA A 37 -30.28 -6.57 -12.11
N ARG A 38 -30.51 -7.27 -10.99
CA ARG A 38 -30.46 -8.74 -10.93
C ARG A 38 -31.66 -9.29 -10.19
N SER A 39 -32.20 -10.40 -10.68
CA SER A 39 -33.24 -11.15 -9.99
C SER A 39 -32.62 -12.11 -8.98
N PHE A 40 -33.30 -12.33 -7.86
CA PHE A 40 -33.00 -13.46 -6.98
C PHE A 40 -33.08 -14.79 -7.74
N ARG A 41 -32.17 -15.71 -7.43
CA ARG A 41 -32.20 -17.07 -7.96
C ARG A 41 -33.43 -17.80 -7.42
N PRO A 42 -34.27 -18.44 -8.26
CA PRO A 42 -35.39 -19.26 -7.81
C PRO A 42 -34.96 -20.26 -6.74
N THR A 43 -35.72 -20.32 -5.66
CA THR A 43 -35.43 -21.18 -4.50
C THR A 43 -36.67 -21.92 -4.05
N THR A 44 -36.45 -23.06 -3.38
CA THR A 44 -37.50 -23.89 -2.79
C THR A 44 -37.18 -24.09 -1.32
N LEU A 45 -38.22 -24.18 -0.49
CA LEU A 45 -38.11 -24.34 0.94
C LEU A 45 -38.90 -25.57 1.39
N ALA A 46 -38.26 -26.49 2.09
CA ALA A 46 -38.95 -27.59 2.76
C ALA A 46 -39.53 -27.06 4.08
N LEU A 47 -40.86 -27.04 4.17
CA LEU A 47 -41.57 -26.69 5.39
C LEU A 47 -42.02 -27.96 6.11
N PRO A 48 -41.91 -28.03 7.46
CA PRO A 48 -42.42 -29.15 8.22
C PRO A 48 -43.94 -29.21 8.08
N GLY A 49 -44.43 -30.23 7.36
CA GLY A 49 -45.85 -30.53 7.26
C GLY A 49 -46.33 -31.35 8.44
N LEU A 50 -47.65 -31.42 8.62
CA LEU A 50 -48.29 -32.21 9.69
C LEU A 50 -48.03 -33.73 9.60
N VAL A 51 -47.60 -34.23 8.43
CA VAL A 51 -47.39 -35.66 8.16
C VAL A 51 -46.01 -35.92 7.50
N GLU A 52 -45.64 -35.16 6.48
CA GLU A 52 -44.32 -35.20 5.82
C GLU A 52 -43.84 -33.79 5.44
N PRO A 53 -42.53 -33.54 5.33
CA PRO A 53 -41.99 -32.25 4.88
C PRO A 53 -42.44 -31.94 3.45
N GLN A 54 -43.07 -30.78 3.23
CA GLN A 54 -43.51 -30.35 1.92
C GLN A 54 -42.61 -29.25 1.36
N THR A 55 -42.09 -29.48 0.15
CA THR A 55 -41.25 -28.52 -0.57
C THR A 55 -42.13 -27.49 -1.27
N HIS A 56 -41.99 -26.22 -0.88
CA HIS A 56 -42.71 -25.08 -1.45
C HIS A 56 -41.77 -24.24 -2.31
N VAL A 57 -42.24 -23.82 -3.48
CA VAL A 57 -41.52 -22.85 -4.32
C VAL A 57 -41.67 -21.47 -3.71
N CYS A 58 -40.56 -20.78 -3.47
CA CYS A 58 -40.58 -19.41 -2.98
C CYS A 58 -40.90 -18.47 -4.14
N GLU A 59 -42.03 -17.78 -4.05
CA GLU A 59 -42.45 -16.78 -5.03
C GLU A 59 -41.66 -15.48 -4.84
N LEU A 60 -40.47 -15.42 -5.43
CA LEU A 60 -39.60 -14.26 -5.32
C LEU A 60 -40.27 -13.01 -5.93
N TYR A 61 -40.18 -11.89 -5.21
CA TYR A 61 -40.85 -10.62 -5.52
C TYR A 61 -42.38 -10.69 -5.47
N SER A 62 -42.94 -11.59 -4.64
CA SER A 62 -44.39 -11.67 -4.43
C SER A 62 -44.97 -10.32 -3.98
N PRO A 63 -46.19 -9.96 -4.41
CA PRO A 63 -46.91 -8.81 -3.85
C PRO A 63 -47.15 -8.93 -2.33
N ASN A 64 -47.06 -10.15 -1.77
CA ASN A 64 -47.25 -10.42 -0.34
C ASN A 64 -45.97 -10.22 0.49
N TRP A 65 -44.87 -9.79 -0.12
CA TRP A 65 -43.63 -9.49 0.60
C TRP A 65 -43.73 -8.14 1.31
N VAL A 66 -43.47 -8.17 2.61
CA VAL A 66 -43.34 -6.95 3.42
C VAL A 66 -41.88 -6.78 3.80
N VAL A 67 -41.28 -5.66 3.41
CA VAL A 67 -39.86 -5.36 3.65
C VAL A 67 -39.74 -4.47 4.89
N PHE A 68 -38.91 -4.88 5.84
CA PHE A 68 -38.57 -4.11 7.03
C PHE A 68 -37.07 -3.77 7.02
N GLN A 69 -36.75 -2.53 7.39
CA GLN A 69 -35.37 -2.12 7.57
C GLN A 69 -34.75 -2.82 8.80
N PRO A 70 -33.44 -3.13 8.79
CA PRO A 70 -32.51 -2.85 7.70
C PRO A 70 -32.51 -3.86 6.55
N ASN A 71 -32.95 -5.10 6.77
CA ASN A 71 -32.75 -6.19 5.80
C ASN A 71 -33.66 -7.42 6.01
N ILE A 72 -34.87 -7.21 6.51
CA ILE A 72 -35.83 -8.29 6.78
C ILE A 72 -36.92 -8.28 5.70
N VAL A 73 -37.28 -9.46 5.18
CA VAL A 73 -38.45 -9.64 4.32
C VAL A 73 -39.35 -10.69 4.94
N ILE A 74 -40.61 -10.32 5.15
CA ILE A 74 -41.64 -11.24 5.63
C ILE A 74 -42.46 -11.69 4.43
N ASP A 75 -42.52 -13.00 4.22
CA ASP A 75 -43.39 -13.62 3.24
C ASP A 75 -44.66 -14.10 3.97
N ALA A 76 -45.74 -13.31 3.86
CA ALA A 76 -47.00 -13.62 4.54
C ALA A 76 -47.68 -14.89 4.00
N LYS A 77 -47.40 -15.28 2.75
CA LYS A 77 -47.97 -16.48 2.13
C LYS A 77 -47.33 -17.75 2.66
N LEU A 78 -46.01 -17.73 2.84
CA LEU A 78 -45.24 -18.85 3.40
C LEU A 78 -45.10 -18.80 4.93
N GLY A 79 -45.52 -17.69 5.57
CA GLY A 79 -45.33 -17.47 7.01
C GLY A 79 -43.84 -17.39 7.41
N CYS A 80 -42.96 -17.05 6.47
CA CYS A 80 -41.51 -17.10 6.65
C CYS A 80 -40.91 -15.71 6.85
N LEU A 81 -39.86 -15.65 7.67
CA LEU A 81 -39.03 -14.47 7.83
C LEU A 81 -37.67 -14.71 7.16
N TRP A 82 -37.34 -13.85 6.20
CA TRP A 82 -36.09 -13.88 5.44
C TRP A 82 -35.18 -12.76 5.90
N HIS A 83 -33.88 -13.06 5.98
CA HIS A 83 -32.84 -12.07 6.23
C HIS A 83 -32.00 -11.91 4.96
N ILE A 84 -31.91 -10.69 4.45
CA ILE A 84 -31.14 -10.38 3.24
C ILE A 84 -29.72 -10.01 3.63
N SER A 85 -28.76 -10.70 3.04
CA SER A 85 -27.34 -10.38 3.15
C SER A 85 -26.77 -10.05 1.78
N LEU A 86 -25.96 -9.00 1.72
CA LEU A 86 -25.22 -8.65 0.50
C LEU A 86 -23.97 -9.52 0.38
N CYS A 87 -23.83 -10.23 -0.74
CA CYS A 87 -22.60 -10.95 -1.07
C CYS A 87 -21.61 -9.99 -1.76
N LEU A 88 -20.63 -9.51 -0.99
CA LEU A 88 -19.68 -8.50 -1.44
C LEU A 88 -18.78 -8.95 -2.62
N PRO A 89 -18.22 -10.18 -2.63
CA PRO A 89 -17.39 -10.64 -3.76
C PRO A 89 -18.15 -10.60 -5.09
N GLU A 90 -19.37 -11.13 -5.12
CA GLU A 90 -20.23 -11.21 -6.30
C GLU A 90 -20.69 -9.82 -6.73
N LEU A 91 -21.05 -8.95 -5.77
CA LEU A 91 -21.37 -7.56 -6.08
C LEU A 91 -20.19 -6.88 -6.77
N CYS A 92 -19.01 -6.92 -6.14
CA CYS A 92 -17.81 -6.26 -6.67
C CYS A 92 -17.41 -6.80 -8.05
N SER A 93 -17.63 -8.10 -8.32
CA SER A 93 -17.37 -8.67 -9.65
C SER A 93 -18.29 -8.12 -10.75
N GLN A 94 -19.44 -7.55 -10.38
CA GLN A 94 -20.42 -6.99 -11.31
C GLN A 94 -20.31 -5.46 -11.48
N ILE A 95 -19.51 -4.79 -10.64
CA ILE A 95 -19.27 -3.36 -10.77
C ILE A 95 -18.29 -3.12 -11.92
N ALA A 96 -18.70 -2.37 -12.94
CA ALA A 96 -17.87 -2.13 -14.12
C ALA A 96 -16.67 -1.22 -13.81
N ASP A 97 -16.87 -0.16 -13.03
CA ASP A 97 -15.84 0.80 -12.68
C ASP A 97 -15.08 0.41 -11.41
N LEU A 98 -13.76 0.25 -11.55
CA LEU A 98 -12.88 -0.18 -10.46
C LEU A 98 -12.83 0.84 -9.31
N SER A 99 -12.86 2.13 -9.63
CA SER A 99 -12.84 3.22 -8.63
C SER A 99 -14.08 3.18 -7.74
N THR A 100 -15.26 3.04 -8.34
CA THR A 100 -16.53 2.83 -7.64
C THR A 100 -16.50 1.55 -6.80
N CYS A 101 -16.00 0.45 -7.36
CA CYS A 101 -15.85 -0.82 -6.65
C CYS A 101 -14.98 -0.68 -5.40
N THR A 102 -13.86 0.03 -5.50
CA THR A 102 -12.94 0.28 -4.38
C THR A 102 -13.61 1.07 -3.27
N GLN A 103 -14.31 2.16 -3.58
CA GLN A 103 -15.05 2.94 -2.59
C GLN A 103 -16.15 2.13 -1.89
N VAL A 104 -16.85 1.26 -2.65
CA VAL A 104 -17.86 0.34 -2.12
C VAL A 104 -17.23 -0.68 -1.16
N ALA A 105 -16.12 -1.29 -1.54
CA ALA A 105 -15.43 -2.29 -0.73
C ALA A 105 -14.85 -1.69 0.56
N LEU A 106 -14.22 -0.50 0.48
CA LEU A 106 -13.61 0.18 1.63
C LEU A 106 -14.61 0.49 2.76
N LYS A 107 -15.89 0.69 2.41
CA LYS A 107 -16.95 1.03 3.36
C LYS A 107 -17.70 -0.19 3.92
N ARG A 108 -17.24 -1.41 3.68
CA ARG A 108 -17.98 -2.64 4.03
C ARG A 108 -17.15 -3.66 4.80
N THR A 109 -17.83 -4.41 5.67
CA THR A 109 -17.23 -5.54 6.39
C THR A 109 -16.70 -6.59 5.43
N LYS A 110 -15.54 -7.18 5.73
CA LYS A 110 -14.84 -8.15 4.85
C LYS A 110 -14.39 -7.57 3.50
N GLY A 111 -14.45 -6.24 3.32
CA GLY A 111 -14.05 -5.58 2.07
C GLY A 111 -12.55 -5.65 1.78
N LYS A 112 -11.70 -5.72 2.81
CA LYS A 112 -10.23 -5.84 2.67
C LYS A 112 -9.82 -6.99 1.75
N HIS A 113 -10.24 -8.21 2.09
CA HIS A 113 -9.88 -9.42 1.33
C HIS A 113 -10.43 -9.39 -0.10
N VAL A 114 -11.68 -8.93 -0.28
CA VAL A 114 -12.32 -8.82 -1.60
C VAL A 114 -11.58 -7.82 -2.47
N LEU A 115 -11.25 -6.64 -1.92
CA LEU A 115 -10.56 -5.59 -2.65
C LEU A 115 -9.15 -6.01 -3.06
N LEU A 116 -8.36 -6.58 -2.14
CA LEU A 116 -7.00 -7.05 -2.43
C LEU A 116 -7.02 -8.15 -3.51
N LYS A 117 -7.99 -9.07 -3.46
CA LYS A 117 -8.16 -10.10 -4.49
C LYS A 117 -8.46 -9.48 -5.86
N ILE A 118 -9.39 -8.54 -5.93
CA ILE A 118 -9.75 -7.85 -7.19
C ILE A 118 -8.56 -7.07 -7.73
N LEU A 119 -7.84 -6.33 -6.89
CA LEU A 119 -6.65 -5.59 -7.31
C LEU A 119 -5.59 -6.53 -7.87
N LEU A 120 -5.31 -7.65 -7.20
CA LEU A 120 -4.38 -8.67 -7.70
C LEU A 120 -4.82 -9.25 -9.06
N GLU A 121 -6.12 -9.53 -9.24
CA GLU A 121 -6.66 -10.02 -10.52
C GLU A 121 -6.49 -8.97 -11.62
N LYS A 122 -6.69 -7.68 -11.32
CA LYS A 122 -6.49 -6.56 -12.27
C LYS A 122 -5.02 -6.32 -12.59
N THR A 123 -4.11 -6.43 -11.63
CA THR A 123 -2.66 -6.28 -11.87
C THR A 123 -2.08 -7.43 -12.69
N LYS A 124 -2.65 -8.63 -12.57
CA LYS A 124 -2.24 -9.82 -13.34
C LYS A 124 -2.70 -9.81 -14.80
N GLN A 125 -3.57 -8.87 -15.20
CA GLN A 125 -3.98 -8.72 -16.60
C GLN A 125 -2.76 -8.44 -17.49
N GLU A 126 -2.84 -8.82 -18.76
CA GLU A 126 -1.75 -8.58 -19.72
C GLU A 126 -1.48 -7.08 -19.88
N LYS A 127 -2.54 -6.27 -19.87
CA LYS A 127 -2.49 -4.81 -19.86
C LYS A 127 -3.25 -4.29 -18.62
N PRO A 128 -2.57 -4.02 -17.50
CA PRO A 128 -3.22 -3.50 -16.31
C PRO A 128 -3.73 -2.07 -16.59
N PRO A 129 -4.97 -1.73 -16.19
CA PRO A 129 -5.50 -0.39 -16.36
C PRO A 129 -4.89 0.55 -15.31
N LEU A 130 -3.70 1.09 -15.60
CA LEU A 130 -2.90 1.88 -14.64
C LEU A 130 -3.66 3.07 -14.07
N ASP A 131 -4.37 3.84 -14.90
CA ASP A 131 -5.15 5.00 -14.46
C ASP A 131 -6.20 4.60 -13.41
N LYS A 132 -6.92 3.50 -13.68
CA LYS A 132 -7.93 2.97 -12.78
C LYS A 132 -7.32 2.37 -11.51
N LEU A 133 -6.14 1.77 -11.60
CA LEU A 133 -5.40 1.29 -10.43
C LEU A 133 -4.92 2.47 -9.56
N GLN A 134 -4.42 3.54 -10.17
CA GLN A 134 -4.02 4.76 -9.47
C GLN A 134 -5.20 5.38 -8.71
N ASP A 135 -6.37 5.52 -9.35
CA ASP A 135 -7.59 5.98 -8.67
C ASP A 135 -7.91 5.12 -7.43
N CYS A 136 -7.73 3.80 -7.53
CA CYS A 136 -8.00 2.88 -6.44
C CYS A 136 -6.98 2.99 -5.31
N PHE A 137 -5.69 3.10 -5.65
CA PHE A 137 -4.64 3.39 -4.69
C PHE A 137 -4.92 4.71 -3.97
N SER A 138 -5.43 5.69 -4.70
CA SER A 138 -5.78 6.98 -4.15
C SER A 138 -6.92 6.91 -3.13
N HIS A 139 -7.99 6.16 -3.41
CA HIS A 139 -9.05 5.91 -2.43
C HIS A 139 -8.55 5.15 -1.20
N ILE A 140 -7.68 4.16 -1.38
CA ILE A 140 -7.09 3.37 -0.27
C ILE A 140 -6.22 4.25 0.61
N ASN A 141 -5.28 4.99 0.00
CA ASN A 141 -4.35 5.88 0.69
C ASN A 141 -5.09 7.02 1.37
N ASN A 142 -6.23 7.47 0.82
CA ASN A 142 -7.08 8.44 1.49
C ASN A 142 -7.67 7.93 2.79
N VAL A 143 -8.27 6.73 2.78
CA VAL A 143 -8.79 6.12 4.01
C VAL A 143 -7.67 5.89 5.04
N TYR A 144 -6.48 5.49 4.57
CA TYR A 144 -5.33 5.32 5.45
C TYR A 144 -4.88 6.64 6.09
N ARG A 145 -4.75 7.72 5.30
CA ARG A 145 -4.38 9.05 5.82
C ARG A 145 -5.40 9.59 6.81
N ASP A 146 -6.70 9.52 6.47
CA ASP A 146 -7.77 9.99 7.36
C ASP A 146 -7.72 9.27 8.71
N TRP A 147 -7.37 7.97 8.69
CA TRP A 147 -7.17 7.20 9.91
C TRP A 147 -5.93 7.64 10.71
N VAL A 148 -4.77 7.83 10.05
CA VAL A 148 -3.54 8.31 10.71
C VAL A 148 -3.74 9.70 11.33
N GLU A 149 -4.41 10.61 10.61
CA GLU A 149 -4.71 11.95 11.11
C GLU A 149 -5.64 11.91 12.33
N ALA A 150 -6.68 11.07 12.31
CA ALA A 150 -7.57 10.88 13.44
C ALA A 150 -6.84 10.28 14.66
N GLU A 151 -5.91 9.36 14.45
CA GLU A 151 -5.08 8.78 15.49
C GLU A 151 -4.14 9.83 16.11
N LEU A 152 -3.44 10.63 15.29
CA LEU A 152 -2.57 11.72 15.75
C LEU A 152 -3.33 12.80 16.54
N GLN A 153 -4.51 13.20 16.06
CA GLN A 153 -5.36 14.16 16.77
C GLN A 153 -5.75 13.64 18.15
N THR A 154 -6.09 12.35 18.25
CA THR A 154 -6.44 11.72 19.52
C THR A 154 -5.26 11.76 20.51
N LEU A 155 -4.04 11.48 20.06
CA LEU A 155 -2.84 11.52 20.90
C LEU A 155 -2.49 12.95 21.35
N SER A 156 -2.66 13.94 20.47
CA SER A 156 -2.37 15.36 20.77
C SER A 156 -3.38 16.04 21.69
N ALA A 157 -4.61 15.54 21.76
CA ALA A 157 -5.71 16.12 22.55
C ALA A 157 -5.74 15.63 24.01
N MET A 158 -4.81 14.76 24.42
CA MET A 158 -4.74 14.24 25.79
C MET A 158 -3.81 15.10 26.67
N PRO A 159 -4.30 15.71 27.76
CA PRO A 159 -3.43 16.32 28.76
C PRO A 159 -2.68 15.22 29.55
N PRO A 160 -1.45 15.49 30.03
CA PRO A 160 -0.54 14.48 30.60
C PRO A 160 -1.05 13.74 31.85
N ASN A 161 -2.15 14.20 32.48
CA ASN A 161 -2.71 13.63 33.72
C ASN A 161 -4.19 13.22 33.61
N ALA A 162 -4.79 13.17 32.41
CA ALA A 162 -6.18 12.70 32.29
C ALA A 162 -6.27 11.16 32.28
N PRO A 163 -7.25 10.56 32.97
CA PRO A 163 -7.54 9.13 32.81
C PRO A 163 -7.90 8.84 31.35
N LEU A 164 -7.38 7.72 30.82
CA LEU A 164 -7.60 7.26 29.44
C LEU A 164 -9.09 7.33 29.08
N SER A 165 -9.49 8.37 28.36
CA SER A 165 -10.85 8.48 27.80
C SER A 165 -10.94 7.51 26.64
N THR A 166 -11.56 6.35 26.90
CA THR A 166 -11.81 5.26 25.94
C THR A 166 -12.94 5.62 24.97
N LYS A 167 -12.89 6.78 24.29
CA LYS A 167 -13.70 6.94 23.08
C LYS A 167 -12.90 6.31 21.94
N PRO A 168 -13.19 5.08 21.51
CA PRO A 168 -12.52 4.50 20.38
C PRO A 168 -12.80 5.39 19.18
N VAL A 169 -11.75 5.92 18.55
CA VAL A 169 -11.81 6.38 17.16
C VAL A 169 -12.49 5.25 16.41
N THR A 170 -13.68 5.49 15.84
CA THR A 170 -14.34 4.46 15.02
C THR A 170 -13.38 4.12 13.89
N PRO A 171 -12.76 2.92 13.90
CA PRO A 171 -11.76 2.61 12.91
C PRO A 171 -12.43 2.57 11.53
N ALA A 172 -11.67 2.92 10.49
CA ALA A 172 -12.10 2.70 9.13
C ALA A 172 -12.57 1.24 8.99
N ARG A 173 -13.71 1.03 8.32
CA ARG A 173 -14.29 -0.32 8.16
C ARG A 173 -13.34 -1.28 7.46
N VAL A 174 -12.54 -0.75 6.55
CA VAL A 174 -11.44 -1.42 5.88
C VAL A 174 -10.24 -0.50 5.92
N LEU A 175 -9.17 -0.96 6.56
CA LEU A 175 -7.87 -0.33 6.53
C LEU A 175 -6.93 -1.26 5.76
N ILE A 176 -6.33 -0.74 4.69
CA ILE A 176 -5.29 -1.40 3.91
C ILE A 176 -4.03 -0.57 4.10
N ASP A 177 -3.00 -1.17 4.67
CA ASP A 177 -1.71 -0.53 4.84
C ASP A 177 -0.74 -0.90 3.71
N GLN A 178 0.46 -0.31 3.76
CA GLN A 178 1.52 -0.56 2.78
C GLN A 178 2.03 -2.01 2.80
N ASN A 179 1.98 -2.68 3.95
CA ASN A 179 2.42 -4.08 4.10
C ASN A 179 1.41 -5.06 3.49
N ASP A 180 0.11 -4.77 3.60
CA ASP A 180 -0.95 -5.50 2.90
C ASP A 180 -0.75 -5.41 1.38
N MET A 181 -0.48 -4.22 0.86
CA MET A 181 -0.21 -4.02 -0.57
C MET A 181 1.06 -4.78 -1.02
N TYR A 182 2.10 -4.75 -0.20
CA TYR A 182 3.33 -5.48 -0.45
C TYR A 182 3.12 -7.00 -0.52
N THR A 183 2.54 -7.58 0.54
CA THR A 183 2.39 -9.04 0.69
C THR A 183 1.32 -9.64 -0.23
N GLU A 184 0.18 -8.97 -0.36
CA GLU A 184 -0.97 -9.52 -1.07
C GLU A 184 -0.96 -9.23 -2.57
N ILE A 185 -0.24 -8.19 -3.00
CA ILE A 185 -0.18 -7.76 -4.41
C ILE A 185 1.23 -7.85 -4.96
N PHE A 186 2.16 -7.01 -4.47
CA PHE A 186 3.44 -6.81 -5.15
C PHE A 186 4.35 -8.04 -5.10
N GLN A 187 4.45 -8.71 -3.96
CA GLN A 187 5.27 -9.93 -3.79
C GLN A 187 4.79 -11.10 -4.67
N LYS A 188 3.51 -11.10 -5.09
CA LYS A 188 2.95 -12.17 -5.93
C LYS A 188 3.26 -11.98 -7.42
N LEU A 189 3.97 -10.93 -7.81
CA LEU A 189 4.31 -10.58 -9.19
C LEU A 189 5.81 -10.78 -9.46
N ASP A 190 6.30 -12.01 -9.49
CA ASP A 190 7.75 -12.31 -9.59
C ASP A 190 8.24 -12.80 -10.97
N SER A 191 7.34 -13.04 -11.93
CA SER A 191 7.79 -13.51 -13.25
C SER A 191 8.39 -12.39 -14.10
N GLU A 192 9.32 -12.71 -15.00
CA GLU A 192 10.01 -11.75 -15.89
C GLU A 192 9.04 -10.86 -16.70
N LYS A 193 7.90 -11.41 -17.16
CA LYS A 193 6.86 -10.62 -17.83
C LYS A 193 6.12 -9.68 -16.88
N GLU A 194 5.96 -10.09 -15.63
CA GLU A 194 5.32 -9.29 -14.59
C GLU A 194 6.24 -8.18 -14.07
N LEU A 195 7.58 -8.33 -14.10
CA LEU A 195 8.51 -7.29 -13.61
C LEU A 195 8.30 -5.93 -14.28
N ARG A 196 8.09 -5.92 -15.61
CA ARG A 196 7.81 -4.69 -16.34
C ARG A 196 6.52 -4.03 -15.88
N LYS A 197 5.49 -4.83 -15.57
CA LYS A 197 4.22 -4.32 -15.05
C LYS A 197 4.35 -3.87 -13.60
N LEU A 198 5.10 -4.63 -12.80
CA LEU A 198 5.37 -4.36 -11.39
C LEU A 198 6.01 -2.99 -11.20
N GLU A 199 6.99 -2.64 -12.03
CA GLU A 199 7.62 -1.31 -12.04
C GLU A 199 6.56 -0.19 -12.16
N TRP A 200 5.73 -0.22 -13.20
CA TRP A 200 4.70 0.80 -13.42
C TRP A 200 3.65 0.84 -12.32
N ILE A 201 3.27 -0.33 -11.79
CA ILE A 201 2.30 -0.44 -10.70
C ILE A 201 2.87 0.15 -9.41
N ILE A 202 4.13 -0.16 -9.06
CA ILE A 202 4.78 0.38 -7.86
C ILE A 202 4.97 1.90 -8.00
N ILE A 203 5.41 2.39 -9.17
CA ILE A 203 5.54 3.83 -9.43
C ILE A 203 4.18 4.51 -9.24
N SER A 204 3.12 4.00 -9.86
CA SER A 204 1.76 4.53 -9.70
C SER A 204 1.30 4.55 -8.23
N TYR A 205 1.62 3.49 -7.48
CA TYR A 205 1.33 3.42 -6.04
C TYR A 205 2.10 4.46 -5.22
N ILE A 206 3.42 4.61 -5.46
CA ILE A 206 4.25 5.61 -4.78
C ILE A 206 3.83 7.03 -5.14
N THR A 207 3.47 7.29 -6.40
CA THR A 207 2.91 8.58 -6.83
C THR A 207 1.63 8.89 -6.05
N SER A 208 0.70 7.93 -5.94
CA SER A 208 -0.51 8.09 -5.12
C SER A 208 -0.18 8.32 -3.64
N LEU A 209 0.80 7.61 -3.07
CA LEU A 209 1.25 7.85 -1.69
C LEU A 209 1.77 9.28 -1.51
N SER A 210 2.56 9.77 -2.47
CA SER A 210 3.13 11.12 -2.45
C SER A 210 2.09 12.22 -2.62
N GLU A 211 1.08 12.04 -3.49
CA GLU A 211 -0.07 12.96 -3.60
C GLU A 211 -0.78 13.16 -2.27
N TYR A 212 -0.68 12.15 -1.42
CA TYR A 212 -1.29 12.07 -0.13
C TYR A 212 -0.32 12.23 1.04
N SER A 213 0.88 12.76 0.80
CA SER A 213 1.87 13.06 1.84
C SER A 213 2.23 11.85 2.73
N ILE A 214 2.06 10.63 2.22
CA ILE A 214 2.46 9.40 2.91
C ILE A 214 3.82 8.97 2.36
N SER A 215 4.80 8.76 3.24
CA SER A 215 6.11 8.23 2.84
C SER A 215 6.03 6.74 2.54
N ALA A 216 6.66 6.32 1.43
CA ALA A 216 6.78 4.91 1.07
C ALA A 216 7.68 4.17 2.06
N GLN A 217 7.22 3.02 2.55
CA GLN A 217 7.94 2.15 3.47
C GLN A 217 9.15 1.50 2.78
N HIS A 218 10.13 1.09 3.59
CA HIS A 218 11.37 0.50 3.13
C HIS A 218 11.15 -0.69 2.17
N GLY A 219 10.24 -1.62 2.49
CA GLY A 219 9.99 -2.79 1.65
C GLY A 219 9.48 -2.46 0.25
N ILE A 220 8.70 -1.39 0.09
CA ILE A 220 8.21 -0.94 -1.23
C ILE A 220 9.35 -0.30 -2.03
N ASN A 221 10.14 0.55 -1.37
CA ASN A 221 11.32 1.16 -1.97
C ASN A 221 12.35 0.09 -2.40
N GLU A 222 12.62 -0.90 -1.55
CA GLU A 222 13.50 -2.04 -1.85
C GLU A 222 12.99 -2.83 -3.05
N LEU A 223 11.68 -3.10 -3.11
CA LEU A 223 11.10 -3.81 -4.24
C LEU A 223 11.21 -3.03 -5.56
N LEU A 224 11.04 -1.70 -5.53
CA LEU A 224 11.24 -0.87 -6.71
C LEU A 224 12.71 -0.90 -7.18
N VAL A 225 13.65 -0.74 -6.25
CA VAL A 225 15.10 -0.76 -6.54
C VAL A 225 15.51 -2.10 -7.13
N THR A 226 15.12 -3.21 -6.50
CA THR A 226 15.43 -4.57 -6.98
C THR A 226 14.79 -4.86 -8.34
N THR A 227 13.55 -4.41 -8.57
CA THR A 227 12.85 -4.54 -9.86
C THR A 227 13.58 -3.78 -10.97
N LEU A 228 13.97 -2.52 -10.73
CA LEU A 228 14.70 -1.71 -11.71
C LEU A 228 16.11 -2.26 -11.99
N ALA A 229 16.79 -2.77 -10.94
CA ALA A 229 18.10 -3.38 -11.07
C ALA A 229 18.06 -4.68 -11.89
N ARG A 230 17.06 -5.55 -11.65
CA ARG A 230 16.82 -6.78 -12.45
C ARG A 230 16.57 -6.46 -13.92
N GLN A 231 15.93 -5.33 -14.21
CA GLN A 231 15.69 -4.86 -15.59
C GLN A 231 16.87 -4.07 -16.19
N HIS A 232 17.99 -3.93 -15.49
CA HIS A 232 19.14 -3.10 -15.90
C HIS A 232 18.83 -1.62 -16.19
N LYS A 233 17.75 -1.07 -15.60
CA LYS A 233 17.31 0.32 -15.80
C LYS A 233 17.95 1.29 -14.80
N PHE A 234 19.28 1.34 -14.75
CA PHE A 234 20.01 2.17 -13.78
C PHE A 234 19.80 3.68 -13.96
N THR A 235 19.55 4.16 -15.18
CA THR A 235 19.22 5.58 -15.42
C THR A 235 17.90 5.98 -14.77
N ALA A 236 16.87 5.14 -14.88
CA ALA A 236 15.57 5.39 -14.25
C ALA A 236 15.72 5.35 -12.72
N LEU A 237 16.47 4.37 -12.19
CA LEU A 237 16.78 4.28 -10.77
C LEU A 237 17.46 5.56 -10.25
N GLN A 238 18.44 6.08 -10.98
CA GLN A 238 19.11 7.33 -10.63
C GLN A 238 18.14 8.51 -10.59
N GLN A 239 17.24 8.62 -11.56
CA GLN A 239 16.22 9.67 -11.59
C GLN A 239 15.26 9.56 -10.40
N MET A 240 14.77 8.36 -10.09
CA MET A 240 13.86 8.14 -8.96
C MET A 240 14.48 8.53 -7.61
N LEU A 241 15.79 8.29 -7.44
CA LEU A 241 16.55 8.73 -6.27
C LEU A 241 16.76 10.25 -6.27
N GLN A 242 17.12 10.83 -7.41
CA GLN A 242 17.40 12.26 -7.53
C GLN A 242 16.16 13.11 -7.25
N TYR A 243 14.99 12.70 -7.77
CA TYR A 243 13.71 13.37 -7.54
C TYR A 243 13.05 13.02 -6.21
N GLY A 244 13.67 12.17 -5.38
CA GLY A 244 13.18 11.85 -4.04
C GLY A 244 11.93 10.95 -4.01
N VAL A 245 11.62 10.26 -5.11
CA VAL A 245 10.53 9.26 -5.17
C VAL A 245 10.85 8.09 -4.24
N ILE A 246 12.11 7.65 -4.24
CA ILE A 246 12.62 6.64 -3.31
C ILE A 246 13.17 7.35 -2.07
N SER A 247 12.69 6.97 -0.89
CA SER A 247 13.14 7.55 0.37
C SER A 247 14.59 7.16 0.69
N ASN A 248 15.38 8.12 1.17
CA ASN A 248 16.75 7.86 1.59
C ASN A 248 16.76 6.99 2.85
N SER A 249 17.49 5.86 2.85
CA SER A 249 17.69 5.04 4.05
C SER A 249 19.02 4.29 4.02
N LYS A 250 19.59 4.03 5.20
CA LYS A 250 20.84 3.26 5.32
C LYS A 250 20.73 1.85 4.68
N PRO A 251 19.66 1.07 4.90
CA PRO A 251 19.54 -0.25 4.28
C PRO A 251 19.46 -0.21 2.75
N LEU A 252 18.78 0.79 2.16
CA LEU A 252 18.74 0.96 0.71
C LEU A 252 20.10 1.36 0.12
N ALA A 253 20.88 2.17 0.84
CA ALA A 253 22.24 2.46 0.41
C ALA A 253 23.11 1.19 0.40
N CYS A 254 23.02 0.35 1.43
CA CYS A 254 23.70 -0.96 1.45
C CYS A 254 23.27 -1.86 0.28
N LEU A 255 21.96 -1.88 -0.04
CA LEU A 255 21.46 -2.59 -1.22
C LEU A 255 22.08 -2.05 -2.51
N LEU A 256 22.10 -0.74 -2.72
CA LEU A 256 22.72 -0.11 -3.90
C LEU A 256 24.23 -0.41 -4.00
N LEU A 257 24.94 -0.48 -2.87
CA LEU A 257 26.35 -0.89 -2.84
C LEU A 257 26.53 -2.33 -3.28
N SER A 258 25.66 -3.25 -2.84
CA SER A 258 25.70 -4.65 -3.28
C SER A 258 25.45 -4.79 -4.79
N LEU A 259 24.64 -3.89 -5.36
CA LEU A 259 24.40 -3.79 -6.81
C LEU A 259 25.55 -3.10 -7.57
N GLY A 260 26.51 -2.49 -6.87
CA GLY A 260 27.67 -1.81 -7.45
C GLY A 260 28.53 -2.68 -8.36
N ASN A 261 28.58 -3.99 -8.09
CA ASN A 261 29.28 -4.95 -8.95
C ASN A 261 28.65 -5.08 -10.35
N MET A 262 27.35 -4.80 -10.46
CA MET A 262 26.61 -4.86 -11.73
C MET A 262 26.72 -3.57 -12.53
N HIS A 263 26.79 -2.41 -11.86
CA HIS A 263 26.91 -1.12 -12.51
C HIS A 263 27.62 -0.10 -11.60
N PRO A 264 28.74 0.51 -12.02
CA PRO A 264 29.51 1.46 -11.20
C PRO A 264 28.69 2.63 -10.66
N SER A 265 27.67 3.09 -11.40
CA SER A 265 26.80 4.17 -10.93
C SER A 265 25.96 3.79 -9.72
N ALA A 266 25.71 2.49 -9.44
CA ALA A 266 24.98 2.07 -8.25
C ALA A 266 25.75 2.36 -6.96
N SER A 267 27.07 2.14 -6.97
CA SER A 267 27.94 2.55 -5.85
C SER A 267 27.92 4.06 -5.62
N GLN A 268 27.93 4.86 -6.69
CA GLN A 268 27.85 6.32 -6.58
C GLN A 268 26.49 6.79 -6.07
N MET A 269 25.39 6.18 -6.54
CA MET A 269 24.04 6.46 -6.02
C MET A 269 23.91 6.13 -4.53
N ALA A 270 24.55 5.05 -4.08
CA ALA A 270 24.58 4.70 -2.66
C ALA A 270 25.35 5.72 -1.82
N LEU A 271 26.52 6.16 -2.29
CA LEU A 271 27.32 7.19 -1.63
C LEU A 271 26.58 8.53 -1.57
N ASP A 272 25.90 8.93 -2.65
CA ASP A 272 25.05 10.13 -2.68
C ASP A 272 23.89 10.02 -1.67
N MET A 273 23.22 8.86 -1.62
CA MET A 273 22.17 8.61 -0.62
C MET A 273 22.71 8.71 0.83
N LEU A 274 23.84 8.08 1.13
CA LEU A 274 24.46 8.16 2.47
C LEU A 274 24.88 9.59 2.83
N ALA A 275 25.42 10.34 1.86
CA ALA A 275 25.81 11.73 2.06
C ALA A 275 24.60 12.60 2.41
N ARG A 276 23.45 12.40 1.74
CA ARG A 276 22.19 13.10 2.05
C ARG A 276 21.65 12.77 3.45
N ILE A 277 21.86 11.55 3.95
CA ILE A 277 21.47 11.12 5.32
C ILE A 277 22.52 11.55 6.37
N ASN A 278 23.66 12.11 5.96
CA ASN A 278 24.81 12.41 6.82
C ASN A 278 25.38 11.17 7.56
N ALA A 279 25.35 10.01 6.90
CA ALA A 279 25.83 8.73 7.42
C ALA A 279 27.36 8.61 7.23
N LYS A 280 28.14 9.44 7.94
CA LYS A 280 29.60 9.57 7.75
C LYS A 280 30.37 8.27 8.04
N GLU A 281 29.93 7.48 9.01
CA GLU A 281 30.61 6.23 9.40
C GLU A 281 30.47 5.17 8.29
N GLU A 282 29.27 4.98 7.76
CA GLU A 282 29.01 4.04 6.68
C GLU A 282 29.74 4.45 5.39
N ILE A 283 29.80 5.74 5.07
CA ILE A 283 30.57 6.25 3.92
C ILE A 283 32.06 5.92 4.06
N GLN A 284 32.63 6.09 5.26
CA GLN A 284 34.03 5.76 5.51
C GLN A 284 34.30 4.28 5.28
N GLU A 285 33.46 3.38 5.79
CA GLU A 285 33.63 1.93 5.61
C GLU A 285 33.58 1.52 4.13
N VAL A 286 32.67 2.13 3.37
CA VAL A 286 32.56 1.90 1.92
C VAL A 286 33.81 2.38 1.19
N LEU A 287 34.27 3.61 1.44
CA LEU A 287 35.46 4.16 0.78
C LEU A 287 36.74 3.39 1.12
N ILE A 288 36.85 2.90 2.38
CA ILE A 288 37.93 2.00 2.79
C ILE A 288 37.87 0.69 1.99
N SER A 289 36.67 0.10 1.84
CA SER A 289 36.49 -1.14 1.07
C SER A 289 36.83 -0.99 -0.43
N GLN A 290 36.58 0.20 -0.99
CA GLN A 290 36.88 0.54 -2.39
C GLN A 290 38.34 0.98 -2.59
N GLY A 291 39.15 1.01 -1.53
CA GLY A 291 40.57 1.42 -1.58
C GLY A 291 40.79 2.93 -1.68
N GLN A 292 39.75 3.75 -1.58
CA GLN A 292 39.84 5.22 -1.63
C GLN A 292 40.13 5.81 -0.24
N ILE A 293 41.31 5.48 0.31
CA ILE A 293 41.66 5.75 1.71
C ILE A 293 41.75 7.26 1.98
N LEU A 294 42.25 8.05 1.02
CA LEU A 294 42.35 9.52 1.16
C LEU A 294 40.98 10.20 1.20
N ALA A 295 40.00 9.70 0.43
CA ALA A 295 38.63 10.22 0.47
C ALA A 295 37.96 9.86 1.80
N ALA A 296 38.18 8.63 2.28
CA ALA A 296 37.69 8.18 3.58
C ALA A 296 38.27 9.01 4.75
N LEU A 297 39.56 9.35 4.71
CA LEU A 297 40.22 10.21 5.71
C LEU A 297 39.66 11.62 5.73
N LYS A 298 39.35 12.22 4.57
CA LYS A 298 38.73 13.55 4.49
C LYS A 298 37.35 13.60 5.12
N ILE A 299 36.58 12.52 5.04
CA ILE A 299 35.22 12.43 5.63
C ILE A 299 35.29 12.12 7.13
N ALA A 300 36.38 11.49 7.57
CA ALA A 300 36.56 11.08 8.96
C ALA A 300 36.99 12.21 9.90
N GLU A 301 37.55 13.32 9.36
CA GLU A 301 37.99 14.52 10.09
C GLU A 301 38.60 14.20 11.47
N ASP A 302 37.80 14.28 12.55
CA ASP A 302 38.21 14.09 13.94
C ASP A 302 37.92 12.71 14.55
N ASN A 303 37.09 11.87 13.92
CA ASN A 303 36.62 10.59 14.49
C ASN A 303 37.26 9.35 13.80
N ALA A 304 38.36 9.56 13.07
CA ALA A 304 39.05 8.53 12.32
C ALA A 304 39.73 7.49 13.24
N ASN A 305 39.36 6.21 13.17
CA ASN A 305 40.07 5.16 13.91
C ASN A 305 41.39 4.78 13.21
N PRO A 306 42.57 5.18 13.70
CA PRO A 306 43.83 5.11 12.94
C PRO A 306 44.24 3.67 12.60
N ARG A 307 43.89 2.70 13.45
CA ARG A 307 44.23 1.28 13.21
C ARG A 307 43.52 0.73 11.98
N LYS A 308 42.24 1.08 11.77
CA LYS A 308 41.47 0.65 10.60
C LYS A 308 42.09 1.24 9.31
N PHE A 309 42.38 2.54 9.30
CA PHE A 309 42.98 3.22 8.16
C PHE A 309 44.40 2.74 7.84
N LEU A 310 45.24 2.49 8.84
CA LEU A 310 46.61 1.96 8.65
C LEU A 310 46.60 0.49 8.17
N SER A 311 45.67 -0.33 8.65
CA SER A 311 45.50 -1.71 8.16
C SER A 311 44.99 -1.78 6.71
N ALA A 312 44.22 -0.78 6.28
CA ALA A 312 43.80 -0.64 4.89
C ALA A 312 44.92 -0.07 3.99
N ALA A 313 45.70 0.88 4.50
CA ALA A 313 46.81 1.52 3.79
C ALA A 313 48.08 0.66 3.70
N THR A 314 48.18 -0.41 4.49
CA THR A 314 49.23 -1.43 4.31
C THR A 314 48.93 -2.38 3.16
N LYS A 315 47.67 -2.50 2.74
CA LYS A 315 47.23 -3.35 1.63
C LYS A 315 47.22 -2.63 0.27
N ASN A 316 46.85 -1.35 0.26
CA ASN A 316 46.97 -0.48 -0.91
C ASN A 316 48.17 0.44 -0.69
N THR A 317 49.14 0.44 -1.59
CA THR A 317 50.47 1.13 -1.61
C THR A 317 50.53 2.63 -1.20
N ASP A 318 49.45 3.21 -0.69
CA ASP A 318 49.27 4.60 -0.25
C ASP A 318 49.64 4.85 1.23
N LEU A 319 50.38 3.93 1.86
CA LEU A 319 50.81 4.02 3.27
C LEU A 319 51.46 5.38 3.60
N HIS A 320 52.26 5.91 2.69
CA HIS A 320 53.00 7.17 2.88
C HIS A 320 52.07 8.38 3.04
N SER A 321 51.06 8.50 2.18
CA SER A 321 50.11 9.63 2.20
C SER A 321 49.20 9.60 3.44
N VAL A 322 48.83 8.40 3.89
CA VAL A 322 48.03 8.19 5.11
C VAL A 322 48.82 8.53 6.36
N LEU A 323 50.10 8.13 6.43
CA LEU A 323 51.00 8.48 7.53
C LEU A 323 51.28 9.98 7.61
N VAL A 324 51.45 10.66 6.48
CA VAL A 324 51.61 12.14 6.45
C VAL A 324 50.34 12.83 6.95
N HIS A 325 49.15 12.33 6.58
CA HIS A 325 47.89 12.88 7.05
C HIS A 325 47.70 12.72 8.57
N PHE A 326 47.98 11.54 9.13
CA PHE A 326 47.92 11.33 10.58
C PHE A 326 48.99 12.11 11.36
N ARG A 327 50.18 12.33 10.76
CA ARG A 327 51.26 13.13 11.37
C ARG A 327 50.95 14.62 11.41
N ASN A 328 50.18 15.12 10.43
CA ASN A 328 49.79 16.53 10.34
C ASN A 328 48.48 16.86 11.07
N ASN A 329 47.70 15.84 11.47
CA ASN A 329 46.43 16.04 12.17
C ASN A 329 46.68 16.21 13.69
N PRO A 330 46.35 17.36 14.30
CA PRO A 330 46.76 17.70 15.67
C PRO A 330 46.28 16.71 16.75
N ASN A 331 45.15 16.02 16.53
CA ASN A 331 44.60 15.02 17.46
C ASN A 331 45.36 13.67 17.46
N PHE A 332 46.06 13.33 16.37
CA PHE A 332 46.82 12.07 16.25
C PHE A 332 48.34 12.28 16.33
N ALA A 333 48.81 13.52 16.16
CA ALA A 333 50.23 13.88 16.29
C ALA A 333 50.80 13.58 17.69
N GLU A 334 49.98 13.64 18.74
CA GLU A 334 50.36 13.26 20.12
C GLU A 334 50.64 11.74 20.27
N VAL A 335 49.96 10.90 19.49
CA VAL A 335 50.11 9.43 19.54
C VAL A 335 51.38 8.97 18.82
N PHE A 336 51.85 9.74 17.82
CA PHE A 336 53.08 9.47 17.07
C PHE A 336 54.35 10.09 17.68
N LYS A 337 54.24 10.79 18.82
CA LYS A 337 55.37 11.40 19.56
C LYS A 337 55.93 10.54 20.70
N LYS A 338 55.40 9.34 20.90
CA LYS A 338 56.03 8.27 21.70
C LYS A 338 56.51 7.18 20.77
#